data_AF-A0A660MTY7-F1
#
_entry.id   AF-A0A660MTY7-F1
#
_cell.length_a   1.000
_cell.length_b   1.000
_cell.length_c   1.000
_cell.angle_alpha   90.00
_cell.angle_beta   90.00
_cell.angle_gamma   90.00
#
_symmetry.space_group_name_H-M   'P 1'
#
loop_
_entity.id
_entity.type
_entity.pdbx_description
1 polymer ?
#
loop_
_entity_poly.entity_id
_entity_poly.type
_entity_poly.pdbx_seq_one_letter_code
_entity_poly.pdbx_strand_id
1 'polypeptide(L)'
;MIGSKKKAFTLVELLVVIVIIGILAAIGFMNYGGYAGSAKDTARVKDLKTISEALELTLSKGVDLPQPDPLGKDNLGQDSFISESYDGINFKTGLFGDQKRLEFKGDLASLPIDPNGTKYRYSVSDDGRYYVLTATMEDGKEYKYSNFMDSTGLLASNKPNPSGNNSNGGSNNGGQNGGNPGGSGNPLNPGGSQGGGGQQQGPDDTPPQFLVSDGTIINVSFGVSPSLSQIQATDNSGKVTVDYTPKTINSNKTGDNPVRYTATDPAGNSTSITVIYRVGRKFTTPYFVDSSGNRLSSGMKKELNKGQAPNHGDIKARDEIDGELQVTRRNDVNVNVPGTYVITYVATNNGGQESNLNVQYVVKGPSGGGAGGAGSSISITEGENLNYVELGNKIVITGFKPGKETENLIIPEMIKGKKVTDINANAFKQLNKIKTIIAPGIEKVGSNAFQGNVIQSIDMGSLKTVGNNAFSNNQLTSITLPNVTTIGEYAFQSNQL
;
A
#
# COMPACT_ATOMS: atom_id res chain seq x y z
N MET A 1 -7.57 0.56 91.79
CA MET A 1 -7.63 0.79 90.33
C MET A 1 -6.33 1.44 89.90
N ILE A 2 -5.44 0.71 89.25
CA ILE A 2 -4.19 1.26 88.70
C ILE A 2 -4.58 1.96 87.40
N GLY A 3 -4.60 3.28 87.41
CA GLY A 3 -4.83 4.08 86.21
C GLY A 3 -3.71 3.81 85.21
N SER A 4 -4.00 3.02 84.17
CA SER A 4 -3.14 2.87 83.00
C SER A 4 -2.84 4.27 82.44
N LYS A 5 -1.62 4.78 82.67
CA LYS A 5 -1.12 5.97 81.99
C LYS A 5 -1.20 5.68 80.49
N LYS A 6 -2.23 6.20 79.82
CA LYS A 6 -2.28 6.23 78.35
C LYS A 6 -1.03 7.00 77.93
N LYS A 7 -0.07 6.32 77.29
CA LYS A 7 1.09 6.96 76.67
C LYS A 7 0.54 7.92 75.61
N ALA A 8 0.41 9.20 75.96
CA ALA A 8 -0.02 10.21 75.02
C ALA A 8 1.16 10.49 74.09
N PHE A 9 0.90 10.45 72.78
CA PHE A 9 1.88 10.82 71.75
C PHE A 9 2.40 12.23 72.04
N THR A 10 3.71 12.39 72.11
CA THR A 10 4.36 13.68 72.29
C THR A 10 4.33 14.46 70.97
N LEU A 11 4.27 15.80 71.05
CA LEU A 11 4.35 16.67 69.87
C LEU A 11 5.61 16.41 69.02
N VAL A 12 6.70 16.00 69.68
CA VAL A 12 7.97 15.67 69.03
C VAL A 12 7.82 14.41 68.17
N GLU A 13 7.17 13.35 68.67
CA GLU A 13 6.92 12.13 67.90
C GLU A 13 6.03 12.40 66.68
N LEU A 14 4.99 13.23 66.83
CA LEU A 14 4.13 13.60 65.71
C LEU A 14 4.88 14.42 64.65
N LEU A 15 5.73 15.36 65.09
CA LEU A 15 6.53 16.19 64.18
C LEU A 15 7.53 15.35 63.39
N VAL A 16 8.24 14.42 64.05
CA VAL A 16 9.16 13.49 63.38
C VAL A 16 8.44 12.64 62.35
N VAL A 17 7.24 12.13 62.65
CA VAL A 17 6.45 11.32 61.72
C VAL A 17 6.02 12.13 60.49
N ILE A 18 5.54 13.36 60.66
CA ILE A 18 5.13 14.22 59.54
C ILE A 18 6.33 14.55 58.64
N VAL A 19 7.50 14.82 59.23
CA VAL A 19 8.73 15.07 58.47
C VAL A 19 9.14 13.83 57.68
N ILE A 20 9.13 12.64 58.30
CA ILE A 20 9.47 11.38 57.62
C ILE A 20 8.48 11.09 56.49
N ILE A 21 7.17 11.25 56.71
CA ILE A 21 6.15 11.05 55.67
C ILE A 21 6.34 12.08 54.54
N GLY A 22 6.64 13.34 54.84
CA GLY A 22 6.92 14.36 53.84
C GLY A 22 8.14 14.03 52.96
N ILE A 23 9.23 13.56 53.58
CA ILE A 23 10.43 13.10 52.87
C ILE A 23 10.13 11.86 52.01
N LEU A 24 9.45 10.86 52.57
CA LEU A 24 9.08 9.64 51.86
C LEU A 24 8.11 9.91 50.71
N ALA A 25 7.14 10.82 50.88
CA ALA A 25 6.21 11.23 49.84
C ALA A 25 6.93 11.97 48.71
N ALA A 26 7.87 12.86 49.03
CA ALA A 26 8.68 13.55 48.03
C ALA A 26 9.54 12.57 47.21
N ILE A 27 10.20 11.60 47.85
CA ILE A 27 11.00 10.56 47.19
C ILE A 27 10.10 9.63 46.35
N GLY A 28 8.96 9.20 46.90
CA GLY A 28 8.01 8.33 46.22
C GLY A 28 7.42 8.98 44.96
N PHE A 29 7.11 10.27 45.01
CA PHE A 29 6.57 11.02 43.88
C PHE A 29 7.58 11.15 42.72
N MET A 30 8.87 11.42 43.03
CA MET A 30 9.92 11.50 42.01
C MET A 30 10.16 10.15 41.30
N ASN A 31 10.01 9.03 42.02
CA ASN A 31 10.20 7.71 41.43
C ASN A 31 9.00 7.25 40.58
N TYR A 32 7.76 7.64 40.91
CA TYR A 32 6.56 7.15 40.21
C TYR A 32 6.44 7.62 38.75
N GLY A 33 6.98 8.81 38.44
CA GLY A 33 6.95 9.37 37.08
C GLY A 33 7.73 8.53 36.06
N GLY A 34 8.88 8.00 36.45
CA GLY A 34 9.71 7.16 35.58
C GLY A 34 9.03 5.83 35.22
N TYR A 35 8.40 5.17 36.20
CA TYR A 35 7.71 3.89 35.98
C TYR A 35 6.46 4.06 35.11
N ALA A 36 5.68 5.13 35.31
CA ALA A 36 4.53 5.43 34.47
C ALA A 36 4.96 5.68 33.02
N GLY A 37 6.06 6.40 32.82
CA GLY A 37 6.62 6.63 31.49
C GLY A 37 7.04 5.34 30.79
N SER A 38 7.81 4.49 31.46
CA SER A 38 8.22 3.19 30.91
C SER A 38 7.03 2.27 30.59
N ALA A 39 5.97 2.30 31.39
CA ALA A 39 4.76 1.52 31.12
C ALA A 39 4.03 2.02 29.86
N LYS A 40 3.95 3.35 29.64
CA LYS A 40 3.38 3.93 28.42
C LYS A 40 4.19 3.56 27.19
N ASP A 41 5.52 3.67 27.27
CA ASP A 41 6.43 3.26 26.20
C ASP A 41 6.27 1.78 25.85
N THR A 42 6.14 0.92 26.86
CA THR A 42 5.88 -0.52 26.67
C THR A 42 4.53 -0.74 25.95
N ALA A 43 3.50 0.01 26.31
CA ALA A 43 2.21 -0.04 25.63
C ALA A 43 2.32 0.40 24.16
N ARG A 44 3.04 1.49 23.86
CA ARG A 44 3.28 1.95 22.48
C ARG A 44 3.94 0.90 21.62
N VAL A 45 5.01 0.27 22.12
CA VAL A 45 5.71 -0.79 21.37
C VAL A 45 4.78 -1.97 21.07
N LYS A 46 3.96 -2.38 22.05
CA LYS A 46 2.97 -3.45 21.88
C LYS A 46 1.88 -3.07 20.86
N ASP A 47 1.41 -1.83 20.89
CA ASP A 47 0.37 -1.35 19.99
C ASP A 47 0.86 -1.29 18.55
N LEU A 48 2.06 -0.75 18.31
CA LEU A 48 2.68 -0.75 16.98
C LEU A 48 2.88 -2.18 16.44
N LYS A 49 3.27 -3.13 17.31
CA LYS A 49 3.36 -4.54 16.94
C LYS A 49 1.99 -5.14 16.57
N THR A 50 0.95 -4.79 17.32
CA THR A 50 -0.41 -5.28 17.02
C THR A 50 -0.92 -4.73 15.70
N ILE A 51 -0.64 -3.45 15.41
CA ILE A 51 -0.97 -2.83 14.12
C ILE A 51 -0.20 -3.51 13.00
N SER A 52 1.10 -3.73 13.17
CA SER A 52 1.93 -4.34 12.14
C SER A 52 1.49 -5.76 11.78
N GLU A 53 1.11 -6.59 12.76
CA GLU A 53 0.57 -7.93 12.50
C GLU A 53 -0.67 -7.89 11.60
N ALA A 54 -1.55 -6.90 11.77
CA ALA A 54 -2.72 -6.72 10.91
C ALA A 54 -2.34 -6.24 9.49
N LEU A 55 -1.36 -5.35 9.36
CA LEU A 55 -0.83 -4.90 8.06
C LEU A 55 -0.17 -6.07 7.31
N GLU A 56 0.62 -6.88 8.00
CA GLU A 56 1.24 -8.08 7.45
C GLU A 56 0.20 -9.11 7.01
N LEU A 57 -0.88 -9.27 7.77
CA LEU A 57 -1.98 -10.15 7.38
C LEU A 57 -2.65 -9.66 6.08
N THR A 58 -2.86 -8.36 5.92
CA THR A 58 -3.37 -7.78 4.65
C THR A 58 -2.42 -8.02 3.48
N LEU A 59 -1.13 -7.78 3.67
CA LEU A 59 -0.12 -8.08 2.65
C LEU A 59 -0.08 -9.57 2.29
N SER A 60 -0.25 -10.45 3.27
CA SER A 60 -0.29 -11.91 3.03
C SER A 60 -1.48 -12.36 2.17
N LYS A 61 -2.57 -11.59 2.18
CA LYS A 61 -3.74 -11.79 1.31
C LYS A 61 -3.50 -11.28 -0.13
N GLY A 62 -2.33 -10.69 -0.40
CA GLY A 62 -1.99 -10.10 -1.70
C GLY A 62 -2.74 -8.79 -1.98
N VAL A 63 -3.18 -8.09 -0.93
CA VAL A 63 -3.89 -6.81 -1.03
C VAL A 63 -2.92 -5.70 -0.64
N ASP A 64 -2.88 -4.63 -1.43
CA ASP A 64 -2.07 -3.45 -1.14
C ASP A 64 -2.54 -2.81 0.17
N LEU A 65 -1.58 -2.28 0.93
CA LEU A 65 -1.89 -1.60 2.18
C LEU A 65 -2.73 -0.36 1.93
N PRO A 66 -3.75 -0.12 2.77
CA PRO A 66 -4.58 1.05 2.63
C PRO A 66 -3.79 2.31 2.98
N GLN A 67 -4.07 3.38 2.22
CA GLN A 67 -3.51 4.71 2.46
C GLN A 67 -3.92 5.25 3.85
N PRO A 68 -3.06 6.04 4.53
CA PRO A 68 -3.32 6.52 5.88
C PRO A 68 -4.48 7.54 5.94
N ASP A 69 -5.06 7.72 7.13
CA ASP A 69 -5.96 8.86 7.40
C ASP A 69 -5.15 10.16 7.42
N PRO A 70 -5.74 11.32 7.06
CA PRO A 70 -5.02 12.58 7.10
C PRO A 70 -4.60 12.99 8.52
N LEU A 71 -3.48 13.71 8.64
CA LEU A 71 -3.02 14.31 9.90
C LEU A 71 -3.98 15.39 10.42
N GLY A 72 -4.79 15.94 9.51
CA GLY A 72 -5.75 16.99 9.78
C GLY A 72 -6.16 17.67 8.48
N LYS A 73 -6.76 18.85 8.59
CA LYS A 73 -7.03 19.74 7.46
C LYS A 73 -5.96 20.83 7.38
N ASP A 74 -5.52 21.18 6.19
CA ASP A 74 -4.66 22.33 5.97
C ASP A 74 -5.45 23.66 6.02
N ASN A 75 -4.76 24.78 5.83
CA ASN A 75 -5.36 26.12 5.86
C ASN A 75 -6.38 26.37 4.73
N LEU A 76 -6.48 25.46 3.75
CA LEU A 76 -7.42 25.50 2.62
C LEU A 76 -8.56 24.49 2.81
N GLY A 77 -8.60 23.77 3.94
CA GLY A 77 -9.61 22.74 4.22
C GLY A 77 -9.36 21.40 3.53
N GLN A 78 -8.18 21.21 2.93
CA GLN A 78 -7.78 19.97 2.26
C GLN A 78 -7.11 19.02 3.24
N ASP A 79 -7.18 17.72 2.92
CA ASP A 79 -6.57 16.68 3.73
C ASP A 79 -5.05 16.80 3.72
N SER A 80 -4.46 16.89 4.92
CA SER A 80 -3.03 17.06 5.11
C SER A 80 -2.32 15.72 5.29
N PHE A 81 -1.24 15.52 4.52
CA PHE A 81 -0.35 14.38 4.58
C PHE A 81 1.10 14.87 4.53
N ILE A 82 2.03 14.06 5.03
CA ILE A 82 3.46 14.28 4.82
C ILE A 82 3.91 13.32 3.71
N SER A 83 4.69 13.83 2.76
CA SER A 83 5.38 13.00 1.77
C SER A 83 6.82 12.80 2.23
N GLU A 84 7.20 11.55 2.42
CA GLU A 84 8.56 11.15 2.82
C GLU A 84 9.16 10.28 1.72
N SER A 85 10.48 10.24 1.61
CA SER A 85 11.15 9.32 0.69
C SER A 85 12.24 8.60 1.46
N TYR A 86 12.23 7.28 1.39
CA TYR A 86 13.24 6.43 2.00
C TYR A 86 13.84 5.55 0.91
N ASP A 87 15.16 5.69 0.69
CA ASP A 87 15.91 4.95 -0.34
C ASP A 87 15.28 5.01 -1.75
N GLY A 88 14.74 6.17 -2.11
CA GLY A 88 14.10 6.40 -3.41
C GLY A 88 12.67 5.87 -3.52
N ILE A 89 12.12 5.25 -2.47
CA ILE A 89 10.71 4.88 -2.37
C ILE A 89 9.94 6.00 -1.69
N ASN A 90 8.88 6.47 -2.34
CA ASN A 90 8.01 7.51 -1.79
C ASN A 90 6.97 6.90 -0.85
N PHE A 91 6.73 7.60 0.26
CA PHE A 91 5.76 7.26 1.27
C PHE A 91 4.80 8.42 1.48
N LYS A 92 3.53 8.06 1.66
CA LYS A 92 2.49 8.95 2.16
C LYS A 92 2.28 8.68 3.65
N THR A 93 2.43 9.73 4.46
CA THR A 93 2.40 9.66 5.92
C THR A 93 1.18 10.38 6.48
N GLY A 94 0.44 9.69 7.36
CA GLY A 94 -0.74 10.18 8.05
C GLY A 94 -0.97 9.46 9.40
N LEU A 95 -2.23 9.23 9.75
CA LEU A 95 -2.64 8.57 11.00
C LEU A 95 -3.19 7.17 10.73
N PHE A 96 -2.95 6.25 11.66
CA PHE A 96 -3.67 4.99 11.75
C PHE A 96 -5.01 5.23 12.47
N GLY A 97 -6.10 5.44 11.73
CA GLY A 97 -7.35 6.02 12.25
C GLY A 97 -8.67 5.32 11.92
N ASP A 98 -9.77 6.06 12.02
CA ASP A 98 -11.14 5.53 12.17
C ASP A 98 -11.77 5.06 10.86
N GLN A 99 -11.41 5.65 9.73
CA GLN A 99 -11.84 5.15 8.41
C GLN A 99 -11.19 3.79 8.10
N LYS A 100 -9.97 3.56 8.60
CA LYS A 100 -9.19 2.33 8.40
C LYS A 100 -9.67 1.14 9.24
N ARG A 101 -10.31 1.37 10.39
CA ARG A 101 -10.99 0.32 11.18
C ARG A 101 -12.01 -0.48 10.36
N LEU A 102 -12.61 0.13 9.32
CA LEU A 102 -13.60 -0.54 8.47
C LEU A 102 -12.97 -1.58 7.53
N GLU A 103 -11.70 -1.38 7.13
CA GLU A 103 -10.94 -2.27 6.24
C GLU A 103 -10.29 -3.44 7.02
N PHE A 104 -9.91 -3.22 8.29
CA PHE A 104 -9.32 -4.24 9.17
C PHE A 104 -10.29 -4.84 10.19
N LYS A 105 -11.60 -4.64 10.03
CA LYS A 105 -12.63 -4.93 11.05
C LYS A 105 -12.70 -6.42 11.49
N GLY A 106 -12.15 -7.33 10.70
CA GLY A 106 -12.01 -8.75 11.05
C GLY A 106 -10.64 -9.14 11.64
N ASP A 107 -9.63 -8.29 11.48
CA ASP A 107 -8.23 -8.58 11.81
C ASP A 107 -7.73 -7.77 13.04
N LEU A 108 -8.44 -6.70 13.42
CA LEU A 108 -8.18 -5.85 14.60
C LEU A 108 -9.44 -5.70 15.46
N ALA A 109 -9.39 -6.19 16.72
CA ALA A 109 -10.53 -6.15 17.65
C ALA A 109 -10.89 -4.72 18.09
N SER A 110 -9.88 -3.86 18.28
CA SER A 110 -10.04 -2.44 18.62
C SER A 110 -8.87 -1.64 18.05
N LEU A 111 -9.10 -0.37 17.74
CA LEU A 111 -8.05 0.54 17.30
C LEU A 111 -7.08 0.81 18.47
N PRO A 112 -5.78 0.47 18.35
CA PRO A 112 -4.79 0.86 19.35
C PRO A 112 -4.61 2.38 19.35
N ILE A 113 -4.53 2.97 20.55
CA ILE A 113 -4.42 4.41 20.76
C ILE A 113 -3.28 4.64 21.73
N ASP A 114 -2.42 5.62 21.44
CA ASP A 114 -1.34 6.02 22.33
C ASP A 114 -1.88 6.26 23.75
N PRO A 115 -1.16 5.87 24.81
CA PRO A 115 -1.56 6.16 26.19
C PRO A 115 -1.85 7.64 26.49
N ASN A 116 -1.39 8.57 25.64
CA ASN A 116 -1.69 10.00 25.70
C ASN A 116 -2.97 10.40 24.92
N GLY A 117 -3.70 9.44 24.34
CA GLY A 117 -4.99 9.63 23.65
C GLY A 117 -4.88 9.94 22.15
N THR A 118 -3.68 9.90 21.57
CA THR A 118 -3.45 10.22 20.15
C THR A 118 -3.35 8.95 19.29
N LYS A 119 -3.65 9.07 17.99
CA LYS A 119 -3.43 7.98 17.02
C LYS A 119 -1.96 7.86 16.66
N TYR A 120 -1.54 6.64 16.29
CA TYR A 120 -0.19 6.38 15.81
C TYR A 120 0.02 6.91 14.40
N ARG A 121 1.25 7.34 14.09
CA ARG A 121 1.62 7.78 12.74
C ARG A 121 1.85 6.56 11.87
N TYR A 122 1.33 6.61 10.65
CA TYR A 122 1.36 5.52 9.69
C TYR A 122 1.75 6.06 8.31
N SER A 123 2.86 5.54 7.79
CA SER A 123 3.41 5.84 6.48
C SER A 123 3.27 4.62 5.60
N VAL A 124 2.89 4.82 4.34
CA VAL A 124 2.70 3.74 3.35
C VAL A 124 3.37 4.13 2.05
N SER A 125 4.07 3.19 1.41
CA SER A 125 4.63 3.44 0.09
C SER A 125 3.55 3.68 -0.97
N ASP A 126 3.90 4.38 -2.04
CA ASP A 126 2.97 4.63 -3.16
C ASP A 126 2.40 3.34 -3.76
N ASP A 127 3.16 2.25 -3.72
CA ASP A 127 2.76 0.91 -4.20
C ASP A 127 2.04 0.06 -3.14
N GLY A 128 1.82 0.58 -1.93
CA GLY A 128 1.10 -0.10 -0.86
C GLY A 128 1.82 -1.32 -0.27
N ARG A 129 3.11 -1.52 -0.53
CA ARG A 129 3.84 -2.74 -0.08
C ARG A 129 4.61 -2.54 1.21
N TYR A 130 4.97 -1.30 1.49
CA TYR A 130 5.81 -0.94 2.61
C TYR A 130 5.06 -0.04 3.56
N TYR A 131 5.30 -0.21 4.86
CA TYR A 131 4.80 0.71 5.87
C TYR A 131 5.86 1.08 6.90
N VAL A 132 5.69 2.26 7.48
CA VAL A 132 6.41 2.69 8.68
C VAL A 132 5.38 3.17 9.69
N LEU A 133 5.29 2.49 10.83
CA LEU A 133 4.53 2.93 11.99
C LEU A 133 5.47 3.68 12.92
N THR A 134 5.02 4.81 13.46
CA THR A 134 5.84 5.64 14.37
C THR A 134 5.07 6.04 15.62
N ALA A 135 5.73 5.90 16.77
CA ALA A 135 5.32 6.45 18.05
C ALA A 135 6.41 7.36 18.62
N THR A 136 6.02 8.40 19.36
CA THR A 136 6.97 9.24 20.10
C THR A 136 6.99 8.75 21.55
N MET A 137 8.17 8.35 22.02
CA MET A 137 8.41 7.84 23.36
C MET A 137 8.44 8.97 24.39
N GLU A 138 8.41 8.64 25.69
CA GLU A 138 8.42 9.65 26.76
C GLU A 138 9.71 10.50 26.78
N ASP A 139 10.82 9.98 26.22
CA ASP A 139 12.07 10.72 26.06
C ASP A 139 12.10 11.63 24.82
N GLY A 140 10.99 11.71 24.09
CA GLY A 140 10.83 12.49 22.86
C GLY A 140 11.42 11.85 21.61
N LYS A 141 12.03 10.66 21.71
CA LYS A 141 12.55 9.94 20.53
C LYS A 141 11.44 9.20 19.81
N GLU A 142 11.61 9.03 18.50
CA GLU A 142 10.71 8.20 17.71
C GLU A 142 11.09 6.73 17.80
N TYR A 143 10.12 5.92 18.23
CA TYR A 143 10.10 4.48 18.03
C TYR A 143 9.35 4.17 16.75
N LYS A 144 9.95 3.35 15.90
CA LYS A 144 9.38 2.99 14.60
C LYS A 144 9.16 1.48 14.53
N TYR A 145 8.23 1.03 13.70
CA TYR A 145 7.99 -0.38 13.40
C TYR A 145 7.63 -0.48 11.92
N SER A 146 8.32 -1.34 11.16
CA SER A 146 8.28 -1.27 9.71
C SER A 146 8.60 -2.64 9.09
N ASN A 147 7.97 -2.93 7.94
CA ASN A 147 8.37 -4.03 7.06
C ASN A 147 9.38 -3.60 5.99
N PHE A 148 9.73 -2.32 6.00
CA PHE A 148 10.69 -1.66 5.13
C PHE A 148 11.96 -1.28 5.90
N MET A 149 13.10 -1.45 5.24
CA MET A 149 14.42 -1.15 5.77
C MET A 149 15.10 -0.16 4.82
N ASP A 150 15.66 0.92 5.36
CA ASP A 150 16.42 1.88 4.56
C ASP A 150 17.93 1.60 4.65
N SER A 151 18.74 2.42 4.01
CA SER A 151 20.21 2.30 4.02
C SER A 151 20.86 2.42 5.40
N THR A 152 20.11 2.78 6.45
CA THR A 152 20.56 2.84 7.84
C THR A 152 20.15 1.62 8.67
N GLY A 153 19.31 0.72 8.13
CA GLY A 153 18.88 -0.54 8.74
C GLY A 153 17.36 -0.63 8.93
N LEU A 154 16.92 -1.47 9.87
CA LEU A 154 15.51 -1.56 10.23
C LEU A 154 15.10 -0.20 10.78
N LEU A 155 14.05 0.39 10.21
CA LEU A 155 13.48 1.58 10.81
C LEU A 155 12.99 1.29 12.24
N ALA A 156 12.89 0.02 12.68
CA ALA A 156 12.59 -0.33 14.06
C ALA A 156 13.73 0.02 15.05
N SER A 157 13.62 1.18 15.68
CA SER A 157 14.57 1.66 16.69
C SER A 157 14.33 1.03 18.08
N ASN A 158 14.83 -0.18 18.33
CA ASN A 158 15.05 -0.64 19.70
C ASN A 158 16.32 0.00 20.27
N LYS A 159 16.20 1.19 20.88
CA LYS A 159 17.14 1.58 21.94
C LYS A 159 16.39 1.73 23.26
N PRO A 160 16.36 0.68 24.10
CA PRO A 160 16.31 0.88 25.54
C PRO A 160 17.65 1.51 25.96
N ASN A 161 17.61 2.65 26.64
CA ASN A 161 18.83 3.23 27.22
C ASN A 161 19.32 2.35 28.40
N PRO A 162 20.56 1.85 28.40
CA PRO A 162 21.15 1.28 29.60
C PRO A 162 21.50 2.42 30.56
N SER A 163 20.76 2.51 31.65
CA SER A 163 21.09 3.24 32.89
C SER A 163 21.29 4.75 32.80
N GLY A 164 20.61 5.46 33.71
CA GLY A 164 20.82 6.88 33.92
C GLY A 164 22.25 7.16 34.37
N ASN A 165 22.89 8.13 33.73
CA ASN A 165 23.90 8.92 34.40
C ASN A 165 23.54 10.39 34.26
N ASN A 166 23.13 10.95 35.38
CA ASN A 166 22.93 12.36 35.58
C ASN A 166 24.30 13.05 35.53
N SER A 167 24.57 13.80 34.47
CA SER A 167 25.58 14.84 34.49
C SER A 167 24.99 16.14 33.97
N ASN A 168 24.29 16.79 34.90
CA ASN A 168 24.20 18.24 34.96
C ASN A 168 25.59 18.86 34.77
N GLY A 169 25.76 19.74 33.79
CA GLY A 169 27.06 20.36 33.48
C GLY A 169 26.90 21.52 32.52
N GLY A 170 26.53 22.69 33.08
CA GLY A 170 26.40 23.93 32.35
C GLY A 170 27.69 24.42 31.68
N SER A 171 27.48 25.17 30.62
CA SER A 171 28.44 26.02 29.89
C SER A 171 29.43 26.77 30.78
N ASN A 172 30.74 26.73 30.46
CA ASN A 172 31.46 27.96 30.08
C ASN A 172 32.89 27.76 29.54
N ASN A 173 33.21 28.68 28.62
CA ASN A 173 34.46 29.05 27.95
C ASN A 173 35.80 28.92 28.72
N GLY A 174 36.85 28.63 27.93
CA GLY A 174 38.02 29.52 27.84
C GLY A 174 39.39 28.99 28.26
N GLY A 175 40.35 29.00 27.31
CA GLY A 175 41.69 29.55 27.57
C GLY A 175 42.84 28.65 28.03
N GLN A 176 43.79 28.43 27.11
CA GLN A 176 45.26 28.59 27.26
C GLN A 176 46.07 27.75 28.28
N ASN A 177 46.98 26.96 27.70
CA ASN A 177 48.46 26.99 27.85
C ASN A 177 49.14 26.58 29.19
N GLY A 178 50.07 25.61 29.09
CA GLY A 178 51.37 25.67 29.79
C GLY A 178 51.68 24.60 30.85
N GLY A 179 52.79 23.87 30.64
CA GLY A 179 53.75 23.58 31.73
C GLY A 179 53.78 22.18 32.36
N ASN A 180 54.66 21.32 31.85
CA ASN A 180 55.48 20.41 32.67
C ASN A 180 56.58 21.28 33.35
N PRO A 181 57.34 20.91 34.43
CA PRO A 181 57.94 19.58 34.62
C PRO A 181 58.17 19.05 36.05
N GLY A 182 58.47 17.74 36.13
CA GLY A 182 59.61 17.24 36.91
C GLY A 182 59.31 16.24 38.03
N GLY A 183 60.15 15.19 38.11
CA GLY A 183 60.31 14.45 39.37
C GLY A 183 60.59 12.95 39.24
N SER A 184 61.83 12.60 38.91
CA SER A 184 62.44 11.26 38.86
C SER A 184 62.35 10.41 40.13
N GLY A 185 62.33 9.08 39.99
CA GLY A 185 62.76 8.15 41.04
C GLY A 185 62.37 6.68 40.85
N ASN A 186 63.21 5.91 40.16
CA ASN A 186 63.36 4.45 40.27
C ASN A 186 64.82 4.23 40.80
N PRO A 187 65.27 3.08 41.35
CA PRO A 187 64.66 1.75 41.45
C PRO A 187 64.88 0.99 42.80
N LEU A 188 64.21 -0.16 42.99
CA LEU A 188 64.79 -1.48 43.34
C LEU A 188 63.72 -2.48 43.84
N ASN A 189 63.82 -3.69 43.29
CA ASN A 189 62.97 -4.90 43.33
C ASN A 189 63.28 -5.78 44.58
N PRO A 190 62.76 -7.02 44.77
CA PRO A 190 61.42 -7.63 44.63
C PRO A 190 60.91 -8.26 45.96
N GLY A 191 59.63 -8.65 46.02
CA GLY A 191 59.21 -9.82 46.81
C GLY A 191 58.10 -9.57 47.84
N GLY A 192 56.88 -9.97 47.49
CA GLY A 192 55.75 -9.97 48.42
C GLY A 192 54.41 -10.06 47.69
N SER A 193 54.13 -11.23 47.10
CA SER A 193 52.81 -11.58 46.59
C SER A 193 51.88 -11.89 47.77
N GLN A 194 50.77 -11.13 47.87
CA GLN A 194 49.49 -11.37 48.55
C GLN A 194 48.93 -9.96 48.85
N GLY A 195 47.80 -9.48 48.35
CA GLY A 195 46.61 -10.09 47.79
C GLY A 195 45.51 -9.03 48.00
N GLY A 196 45.32 -8.15 47.01
CA GLY A 196 44.25 -7.15 47.01
C GLY A 196 43.17 -7.62 46.05
N GLY A 197 42.05 -8.10 46.58
CA GLY A 197 40.92 -8.59 45.80
C GLY A 197 40.36 -7.50 44.89
N GLY A 198 40.66 -7.60 43.60
CA GLY A 198 39.76 -7.09 42.58
C GLY A 198 38.47 -7.90 42.67
N GLN A 199 37.34 -7.23 42.79
CA GLN A 199 36.05 -7.88 42.55
C GLN A 199 36.10 -8.41 41.11
N GLN A 200 36.30 -9.73 40.96
CA GLN A 200 35.95 -10.43 39.75
C GLN A 200 34.45 -10.21 39.57
N GLN A 201 34.08 -9.43 38.54
CA GLN A 201 32.74 -9.53 37.97
C GLN A 201 32.54 -11.01 37.63
N GLY A 202 31.46 -11.62 38.11
CA GLY A 202 31.16 -13.02 37.83
C GLY A 202 31.11 -13.29 36.32
N PRO A 203 31.19 -14.57 35.88
CA PRO A 203 30.99 -14.90 34.48
C PRO A 203 29.65 -14.29 34.02
N ASP A 204 29.71 -13.54 32.94
CA ASP A 204 28.50 -13.01 32.33
C ASP A 204 27.77 -14.15 31.64
N ASP A 205 26.58 -14.47 32.15
CA ASP A 205 25.72 -15.56 31.66
C ASP A 205 24.49 -15.01 30.90
N THR A 206 24.47 -13.70 30.57
CA THR A 206 23.30 -13.05 29.95
C THR A 206 23.41 -13.12 28.42
N PRO A 207 22.51 -13.83 27.72
CA PRO A 207 22.58 -13.90 26.26
C PRO A 207 22.12 -12.58 25.59
N PRO A 208 22.68 -12.21 24.42
CA PRO A 208 22.22 -11.08 23.63
C PRO A 208 20.75 -11.16 23.26
N GLN A 209 20.11 -9.99 23.10
CA GLN A 209 18.72 -9.89 22.64
C GLN A 209 18.64 -9.27 21.24
N PHE A 210 17.92 -9.92 20.34
CA PHE A 210 17.63 -9.38 19.01
C PHE A 210 16.61 -8.25 19.09
N LEU A 211 16.75 -7.27 18.19
CA LEU A 211 15.80 -6.17 18.03
C LEU A 211 14.52 -6.57 17.29
N VAL A 212 14.49 -7.78 16.74
CA VAL A 212 13.36 -8.40 16.06
C VAL A 212 12.97 -9.70 16.76
N SER A 213 11.67 -10.03 16.73
CA SER A 213 11.16 -11.26 17.32
C SER A 213 11.44 -12.47 16.43
N ASP A 214 11.49 -13.65 17.04
CA ASP A 214 11.47 -14.90 16.28
C ASP A 214 10.17 -15.00 15.46
N GLY A 215 10.29 -15.42 14.20
CA GLY A 215 9.18 -15.50 13.25
C GLY A 215 8.80 -14.19 12.57
N THR A 216 9.54 -13.09 12.76
CA THR A 216 9.28 -11.83 12.04
C THR A 216 9.27 -12.05 10.54
N ILE A 217 8.24 -11.54 9.85
CA ILE A 217 8.12 -11.59 8.39
C ILE A 217 8.61 -10.26 7.81
N ILE A 218 9.51 -10.32 6.83
CA ILE A 218 9.97 -9.17 6.04
C ILE A 218 9.54 -9.42 4.59
N ASN A 219 8.71 -8.54 4.02
CA ASN A 219 8.33 -8.67 2.63
C ASN A 219 9.44 -8.17 1.71
N VAL A 220 9.79 -8.99 0.72
CA VAL A 220 10.84 -8.72 -0.26
C VAL A 220 10.20 -8.59 -1.64
N SER A 221 10.51 -7.49 -2.32
CA SER A 221 10.10 -7.33 -3.71
C SER A 221 10.73 -8.39 -4.60
N PHE A 222 9.93 -8.99 -5.49
CA PHE A 222 10.42 -9.96 -6.47
C PHE A 222 11.59 -9.38 -7.29
N GLY A 223 12.68 -10.13 -7.37
CA GLY A 223 13.92 -9.76 -8.05
C GLY A 223 14.85 -8.83 -7.26
N VAL A 224 14.43 -8.33 -6.08
CA VAL A 224 15.29 -7.50 -5.23
C VAL A 224 16.05 -8.38 -4.26
N SER A 225 17.38 -8.24 -4.21
CA SER A 225 18.20 -8.95 -3.21
C SER A 225 18.26 -8.13 -1.93
N PRO A 226 17.60 -8.53 -0.83
CA PRO A 226 17.67 -7.78 0.42
C PRO A 226 19.04 -7.97 1.07
N SER A 227 19.51 -6.94 1.78
CA SER A 227 20.65 -7.11 2.68
C SER A 227 20.26 -8.04 3.82
N LEU A 228 21.08 -9.04 4.16
CA LEU A 228 20.81 -9.93 5.29
C LEU A 228 21.60 -9.53 6.55
N SER A 229 22.63 -8.69 6.43
CA SER A 229 23.50 -8.28 7.56
C SER A 229 22.89 -7.22 8.48
N GLN A 230 21.66 -6.80 8.20
CA GLN A 230 21.00 -5.66 8.82
C GLN A 230 20.22 -6.00 10.11
N ILE A 231 20.11 -7.29 10.47
CA ILE A 231 19.53 -7.74 11.73
C ILE A 231 20.56 -7.56 12.85
N GLN A 232 20.17 -6.84 13.91
CA GLN A 232 21.05 -6.49 15.02
C GLN A 232 20.57 -7.13 16.33
N ALA A 233 21.52 -7.33 17.23
CA ALA A 233 21.29 -7.74 18.61
C ALA A 233 22.11 -6.84 19.55
N THR A 234 21.59 -6.64 20.74
CA THR A 234 22.20 -5.83 21.79
C THR A 234 22.47 -6.69 23.01
N ASP A 235 23.53 -6.34 23.73
CA ASP A 235 23.84 -6.92 25.01
C ASP A 235 24.47 -5.85 25.93
N ASN A 236 24.30 -6.01 27.24
CA ASN A 236 24.82 -5.09 28.24
C ASN A 236 26.34 -5.24 28.45
N SER A 237 26.94 -6.32 27.93
CA SER A 237 28.33 -6.71 28.17
C SER A 237 29.35 -6.19 27.14
N GLY A 238 28.89 -5.65 26.01
CA GLY A 238 29.77 -5.14 24.97
C GLY A 238 29.31 -5.41 23.54
N LYS A 239 30.28 -5.46 22.61
CA LYS A 239 30.02 -5.59 21.17
C LYS A 239 29.60 -7.02 20.81
N VAL A 240 28.35 -7.17 20.37
CA VAL A 240 27.77 -8.44 19.91
C VAL A 240 28.16 -8.75 18.46
N THR A 241 28.39 -10.02 18.15
CA THR A 241 28.55 -10.52 16.77
C THR A 241 27.25 -11.17 16.31
N VAL A 242 26.79 -10.86 15.10
CA VAL A 242 25.59 -11.49 14.50
C VAL A 242 26.00 -12.27 13.25
N ASP A 243 25.75 -13.58 13.27
CA ASP A 243 25.88 -14.47 12.12
C ASP A 243 24.50 -14.91 11.61
N TYR A 244 24.42 -15.35 10.35
CA TYR A 244 23.17 -15.74 9.72
C TYR A 244 23.33 -16.75 8.58
N THR A 245 22.32 -17.61 8.41
CA THR A 245 22.25 -18.63 7.35
C THR A 245 20.81 -18.79 6.84
N PRO A 246 20.56 -18.85 5.51
CA PRO A 246 21.54 -18.72 4.41
C PRO A 246 22.09 -17.29 4.25
N LYS A 247 23.20 -17.13 3.52
CA LYS A 247 23.82 -15.82 3.23
C LYS A 247 23.12 -15.01 2.12
N THR A 248 22.25 -15.67 1.37
CA THR A 248 21.40 -15.08 0.32
C THR A 248 20.03 -15.75 0.35
N ILE A 249 19.02 -15.08 -0.21
CA ILE A 249 17.70 -15.65 -0.45
C ILE A 249 17.37 -15.65 -1.95
N ASN A 250 16.45 -16.50 -2.39
CA ASN A 250 16.00 -16.49 -3.78
C ASN A 250 14.82 -15.53 -3.95
N SER A 251 15.10 -14.27 -4.25
CA SER A 251 14.06 -13.27 -4.51
C SER A 251 13.43 -13.36 -5.90
N ASN A 252 13.92 -14.23 -6.78
CA ASN A 252 13.31 -14.53 -8.10
C ASN A 252 12.28 -15.66 -8.03
N LYS A 253 11.94 -16.13 -6.82
CA LYS A 253 10.92 -17.13 -6.59
C LYS A 253 10.02 -16.67 -5.47
N THR A 254 8.72 -16.68 -5.71
CA THR A 254 7.73 -16.33 -4.69
C THR A 254 7.75 -17.35 -3.55
N GLY A 255 7.44 -16.87 -2.34
CA GLY A 255 7.35 -17.68 -1.14
C GLY A 255 8.32 -17.28 -0.04
N ASP A 256 8.32 -18.10 1.01
CA ASP A 256 9.03 -17.82 2.26
C ASP A 256 10.48 -18.29 2.18
N ASN A 257 11.41 -17.39 2.46
CA ASN A 257 12.83 -17.65 2.56
C ASN A 257 13.26 -17.42 4.02
N PRO A 258 13.21 -18.45 4.89
CA PRO A 258 13.62 -18.31 6.28
C PRO A 258 15.15 -18.14 6.38
N VAL A 259 15.58 -17.16 7.17
CA VAL A 259 16.98 -16.92 7.52
C VAL A 259 17.13 -16.98 9.03
N ARG A 260 18.01 -17.86 9.50
CA ARG A 260 18.32 -18.03 10.92
C ARG A 260 19.46 -17.11 11.31
N TYR A 261 19.23 -16.24 12.27
CA TYR A 261 20.22 -15.33 12.86
C TYR A 261 20.70 -15.88 14.21
N THR A 262 21.99 -15.74 14.49
CA THR A 262 22.59 -16.10 15.79
C THR A 262 23.46 -14.95 16.27
N ALA A 263 23.14 -14.43 17.45
CA ALA A 263 23.91 -13.37 18.10
C ALA A 263 24.74 -13.98 19.22
N THR A 264 26.02 -13.61 19.31
CA THR A 264 26.96 -14.09 20.33
C THR A 264 27.69 -12.90 20.96
N ASP A 265 27.74 -12.86 22.29
CA ASP A 265 28.49 -11.85 23.05
C ASP A 265 29.98 -12.23 23.19
N PRO A 266 30.84 -11.35 23.76
CA PRO A 266 32.24 -11.69 24.03
C PRO A 266 32.46 -12.81 25.07
N ALA A 267 31.47 -13.08 25.93
CA ALA A 267 31.51 -14.13 26.95
C ALA A 267 31.16 -15.53 26.39
N GLY A 268 30.61 -15.59 25.18
CA GLY A 268 30.21 -16.82 24.48
C GLY A 268 28.72 -17.17 24.61
N ASN A 269 27.90 -16.36 25.28
CA ASN A 269 26.46 -16.61 25.33
C ASN A 269 25.83 -16.27 23.98
N SER A 270 24.78 -17.03 23.61
CA SER A 270 24.13 -16.85 22.31
C SER A 270 22.62 -16.97 22.36
N THR A 271 21.97 -16.28 21.44
CA THR A 271 20.53 -16.39 21.14
C THR A 271 20.36 -16.56 19.63
N SER A 272 19.28 -17.21 19.21
CA SER A 272 18.92 -17.32 17.80
C SER A 272 17.46 -16.97 17.56
N ILE A 273 17.19 -16.42 16.38
CA ILE A 273 15.85 -16.16 15.84
C ILE A 273 15.79 -16.56 14.37
N THR A 274 14.58 -16.73 13.84
CA THR A 274 14.29 -16.92 12.43
C THR A 274 13.52 -15.72 11.91
N VAL A 275 14.03 -15.09 10.85
CA VAL A 275 13.31 -14.05 10.10
C VAL A 275 12.87 -14.65 8.77
N ILE A 276 11.59 -14.50 8.43
CA ILE A 276 11.00 -15.02 7.20
C ILE A 276 11.01 -13.91 6.15
N TYR A 277 11.89 -14.02 5.16
CA TYR A 277 11.88 -13.13 4.00
C TYR A 277 10.85 -13.63 3.00
N ARG A 278 9.65 -13.05 3.04
CA ARG A 278 8.54 -13.44 2.17
C ARG A 278 8.62 -12.67 0.86
N VAL A 279 8.94 -13.39 -0.22
CA VAL A 279 8.95 -12.83 -1.56
C VAL A 279 7.51 -12.83 -2.07
N GLY A 280 6.88 -11.67 -2.01
CA GLY A 280 5.55 -11.45 -2.58
C GLY A 280 5.58 -11.53 -4.10
N ARG A 281 4.41 -11.74 -4.73
CA ARG A 281 4.29 -11.54 -6.18
C ARG A 281 4.58 -10.07 -6.46
N LYS A 282 5.47 -9.74 -7.39
CA LYS A 282 5.51 -8.38 -7.93
C LYS A 282 4.24 -8.25 -8.78
N PHE A 283 3.32 -7.38 -8.38
CA PHE A 283 2.19 -7.04 -9.22
C PHE A 283 2.73 -6.08 -10.28
N THR A 284 3.24 -6.64 -11.38
CA THR A 284 3.45 -5.89 -12.62
C THR A 284 2.17 -5.94 -13.42
N THR A 285 1.78 -4.82 -14.02
CA THR A 285 0.68 -4.80 -14.96
C THR A 285 1.22 -5.25 -16.33
N PRO A 286 0.48 -6.08 -17.09
CA PRO A 286 0.84 -6.42 -18.45
C PRO A 286 1.11 -5.16 -19.30
N TYR A 287 2.04 -5.25 -20.24
CA TYR A 287 2.27 -4.22 -21.25
C TYR A 287 2.25 -4.85 -22.64
N PHE A 288 1.97 -4.05 -23.66
CA PHE A 288 1.84 -4.53 -25.03
C PHE A 288 3.09 -4.21 -25.86
N VAL A 289 3.42 -5.12 -26.79
CA VAL A 289 4.53 -4.98 -27.72
C VAL A 289 4.15 -5.41 -29.13
N ASP A 290 4.83 -4.90 -30.15
CA ASP A 290 4.70 -5.39 -31.52
C ASP A 290 5.44 -6.73 -31.73
N SER A 291 5.37 -7.26 -32.94
CA SER A 291 6.09 -8.47 -33.38
C SER A 291 7.60 -8.39 -33.21
N SER A 292 8.16 -7.17 -33.20
CA SER A 292 9.59 -6.87 -33.06
C SER A 292 9.99 -6.59 -31.60
N GLY A 293 9.03 -6.58 -30.66
CA GLY A 293 9.24 -6.34 -29.24
C GLY A 293 9.18 -4.88 -28.80
N ASN A 294 8.84 -3.93 -29.69
CA ASN A 294 8.74 -2.52 -29.33
C ASN A 294 7.46 -2.25 -28.53
N ARG A 295 7.53 -1.37 -27.52
CA ARG A 295 6.38 -0.99 -26.69
C ARG A 295 5.27 -0.33 -27.49
N LEU A 296 4.04 -0.77 -27.26
CA LEU A 296 2.82 -0.21 -27.83
C LEU A 296 2.06 0.61 -26.80
N SER A 297 1.44 1.70 -27.24
CA SER A 297 0.62 2.59 -26.41
C SER A 297 -0.77 2.80 -27.01
N SER A 298 -1.74 3.08 -26.14
CA SER A 298 -3.11 3.39 -26.57
C SER A 298 -3.14 4.69 -27.38
N GLY A 299 -3.94 4.71 -28.45
CA GLY A 299 -4.03 5.85 -29.38
C GLY A 299 -3.38 5.62 -30.74
N MET A 300 -2.77 4.44 -30.97
CA MET A 300 -2.32 4.03 -32.29
C MET A 300 -3.47 3.95 -33.29
N LYS A 301 -3.16 4.28 -34.55
CA LYS A 301 -4.09 4.22 -35.67
C LYS A 301 -3.56 3.31 -36.76
N LYS A 302 -4.38 2.35 -37.22
CA LYS A 302 -4.11 1.48 -38.36
C LYS A 302 -5.18 1.69 -39.43
N GLU A 303 -4.76 1.66 -40.69
CA GLU A 303 -5.68 1.76 -41.82
C GLU A 303 -5.86 0.38 -42.45
N LEU A 304 -7.09 0.06 -42.83
CA LEU A 304 -7.44 -1.18 -43.52
C LEU A 304 -8.22 -0.84 -44.78
N ASN A 305 -7.99 -1.57 -45.85
CA ASN A 305 -8.90 -1.55 -47.00
C ASN A 305 -10.15 -2.38 -46.69
N LYS A 306 -11.28 -2.06 -47.34
CA LYS A 306 -12.49 -2.88 -47.24
C LYS A 306 -12.18 -4.35 -47.56
N GLY A 307 -12.60 -5.26 -46.67
CA GLY A 307 -12.37 -6.71 -46.77
C GLY A 307 -11.00 -7.17 -46.28
N GLN A 308 -10.07 -6.26 -45.98
CA GLN A 308 -8.75 -6.61 -45.45
C GLN A 308 -8.85 -6.94 -43.96
N ALA A 309 -8.58 -8.20 -43.61
CA ALA A 309 -8.51 -8.61 -42.21
C ALA A 309 -7.38 -7.86 -41.47
N PRO A 310 -7.63 -7.30 -40.27
CA PRO A 310 -6.57 -6.84 -39.38
C PRO A 310 -5.61 -7.96 -39.00
N ASN A 311 -4.32 -7.67 -38.94
CA ASN A 311 -3.36 -8.57 -38.31
C ASN A 311 -3.31 -8.30 -36.80
N HIS A 312 -3.98 -9.16 -36.02
CA HIS A 312 -3.95 -9.10 -34.56
C HIS A 312 -2.74 -9.79 -33.95
N GLY A 313 -2.13 -10.74 -34.68
CA GLY A 313 -1.00 -11.54 -34.17
C GLY A 313 0.25 -10.71 -33.89
N ASP A 314 0.34 -9.52 -34.49
CA ASP A 314 1.44 -8.58 -34.25
C ASP A 314 1.35 -7.91 -32.87
N ILE A 315 0.18 -7.94 -32.21
CA ILE A 315 0.00 -7.38 -30.88
C ILE A 315 0.17 -8.48 -29.86
N LYS A 316 1.30 -8.43 -29.17
CA LYS A 316 1.63 -9.34 -28.07
C LYS A 316 1.56 -8.59 -26.76
N ALA A 317 1.36 -9.31 -25.67
CA ALA A 317 1.49 -8.76 -24.33
C ALA A 317 2.57 -9.51 -23.57
N ARG A 318 3.23 -8.79 -22.68
CA ARG A 318 4.20 -9.35 -21.77
C ARG A 318 4.00 -8.76 -20.39
N ASP A 319 4.46 -9.50 -19.42
CA ASP A 319 4.61 -9.07 -18.05
C ASP A 319 6.05 -9.36 -17.62
N GLU A 320 6.59 -8.55 -16.71
CA GLU A 320 7.99 -8.67 -16.30
C GLU A 320 8.30 -9.99 -15.58
N ILE A 321 7.27 -10.67 -15.08
CA ILE A 321 7.38 -11.91 -14.29
C ILE A 321 6.80 -13.09 -15.06
N ASP A 322 5.58 -12.93 -15.58
CA ASP A 322 4.89 -14.02 -16.26
C ASP A 322 5.38 -14.22 -17.71
N GLY A 323 6.20 -13.30 -18.23
CA GLY A 323 6.76 -13.40 -19.57
C GLY A 323 5.71 -13.09 -20.64
N GLU A 324 5.59 -13.92 -21.69
CA GLU A 324 4.56 -13.72 -22.71
C GLU A 324 3.17 -14.10 -22.20
N LEU A 325 2.22 -13.20 -22.44
CA LEU A 325 0.84 -13.34 -22.02
C LEU A 325 -0.10 -13.54 -23.21
N GLN A 326 -1.19 -14.25 -22.96
CA GLN A 326 -2.27 -14.37 -23.94
C GLN A 326 -2.96 -13.01 -24.11
N VAL A 327 -3.08 -12.58 -25.36
CA VAL A 327 -3.82 -11.37 -25.70
C VAL A 327 -5.23 -11.77 -26.13
N THR A 328 -6.22 -11.27 -25.41
CA THR A 328 -7.62 -11.35 -25.82
C THR A 328 -8.07 -9.99 -26.36
N ARG A 329 -9.25 -9.95 -26.98
CA ARG A 329 -9.83 -8.74 -27.55
C ARG A 329 -11.27 -8.64 -27.05
N ARG A 330 -11.68 -7.47 -26.55
CA ARG A 330 -13.08 -7.26 -26.10
C ARG A 330 -14.04 -7.13 -27.28
N ASN A 331 -13.54 -6.64 -28.40
CA ASN A 331 -14.29 -6.31 -29.59
C ASN A 331 -13.41 -6.46 -30.84
N ASP A 332 -14.00 -6.34 -32.03
CA ASP A 332 -13.27 -6.50 -33.30
C ASP A 332 -13.77 -5.50 -34.36
N VAL A 333 -13.04 -5.40 -35.47
CA VAL A 333 -13.35 -4.52 -36.61
C VAL A 333 -14.19 -5.25 -37.66
N ASN A 334 -15.26 -4.61 -38.12
CA ASN A 334 -15.96 -5.06 -39.31
C ASN A 334 -15.29 -4.50 -40.56
N VAL A 335 -14.41 -5.30 -41.17
CA VAL A 335 -13.62 -4.90 -42.34
C VAL A 335 -14.47 -4.67 -43.60
N ASN A 336 -15.72 -5.12 -43.62
CA ASN A 336 -16.60 -4.93 -44.77
C ASN A 336 -17.34 -3.58 -44.76
N VAL A 337 -17.29 -2.86 -43.64
CA VAL A 337 -17.99 -1.59 -43.45
C VAL A 337 -16.96 -0.48 -43.22
N PRO A 338 -16.83 0.49 -44.15
CA PRO A 338 -15.97 1.65 -43.96
C PRO A 338 -16.34 2.42 -42.70
N GLY A 339 -15.36 2.79 -41.90
CA GLY A 339 -15.59 3.40 -40.60
C GLY A 339 -14.36 3.34 -39.70
N THR A 340 -14.49 3.95 -38.53
CA THR A 340 -13.46 3.94 -37.49
C THR A 340 -13.92 3.06 -36.35
N TYR A 341 -13.10 2.09 -36.00
CA TYR A 341 -13.34 1.11 -34.94
C TYR A 341 -12.22 1.22 -33.91
N VAL A 342 -12.54 1.07 -32.62
CA VAL A 342 -11.51 0.98 -31.58
C VAL A 342 -11.52 -0.44 -31.06
N ILE A 343 -10.41 -1.15 -31.22
CA ILE A 343 -10.24 -2.50 -30.67
C ILE A 343 -9.49 -2.40 -29.34
N THR A 344 -10.08 -2.95 -28.29
CA THR A 344 -9.48 -3.06 -26.95
C THR A 344 -8.84 -4.44 -26.81
N TYR A 345 -7.51 -4.47 -26.87
CA TYR A 345 -6.72 -5.67 -26.55
C TYR A 345 -6.51 -5.74 -25.06
N VAL A 346 -6.66 -6.93 -24.50
CA VAL A 346 -6.62 -7.19 -23.07
C VAL A 346 -5.58 -8.26 -22.80
N ALA A 347 -4.77 -8.03 -21.78
CA ALA A 347 -3.89 -9.04 -21.23
C ALA A 347 -4.08 -9.06 -19.71
N THR A 348 -4.21 -10.27 -19.17
CA THR A 348 -4.30 -10.52 -17.73
C THR A 348 -3.12 -11.39 -17.33
N ASN A 349 -2.40 -10.99 -16.29
CA ASN A 349 -1.31 -11.78 -15.75
C ASN A 349 -1.82 -12.88 -14.81
N ASN A 350 -0.94 -13.78 -14.34
CA ASN A 350 -1.31 -14.86 -13.42
C ASN A 350 -1.71 -14.36 -12.02
N GLY A 351 -1.43 -13.08 -11.73
CA GLY A 351 -1.87 -12.34 -10.55
C GLY A 351 -3.25 -11.71 -10.69
N GLY A 352 -3.94 -11.86 -11.82
CA GLY A 352 -5.27 -11.28 -12.08
C GLY A 352 -5.25 -9.79 -12.43
N GLN A 353 -4.08 -9.18 -12.60
CA GLN A 353 -3.95 -7.79 -13.02
C GLN A 353 -4.14 -7.68 -14.52
N GLU A 354 -5.00 -6.75 -14.95
CA GLU A 354 -5.39 -6.56 -16.34
C GLU A 354 -4.86 -5.22 -16.88
N SER A 355 -4.34 -5.23 -18.11
CA SER A 355 -4.06 -4.02 -18.88
C SER A 355 -4.79 -4.00 -20.21
N ASN A 356 -5.10 -2.80 -20.68
CA ASN A 356 -5.82 -2.56 -21.92
C ASN A 356 -4.99 -1.74 -22.91
N LEU A 357 -4.99 -2.15 -24.18
CA LEU A 357 -4.46 -1.40 -25.32
C LEU A 357 -5.58 -1.07 -26.30
N ASN A 358 -5.83 0.21 -26.52
CA ASN A 358 -6.86 0.68 -27.45
C ASN A 358 -6.22 1.08 -28.79
N VAL A 359 -6.59 0.37 -29.86
CA VAL A 359 -6.09 0.63 -31.23
C VAL A 359 -7.24 1.04 -32.14
N GLN A 360 -7.09 2.19 -32.78
CA GLN A 360 -8.04 2.70 -33.74
C GLN A 360 -7.78 2.08 -35.13
N TYR A 361 -8.74 1.36 -35.68
CA TYR A 361 -8.73 0.85 -37.05
C TYR A 361 -9.66 1.69 -37.93
N VAL A 362 -9.12 2.24 -39.02
CA VAL A 362 -9.88 3.00 -40.02
C VAL A 362 -10.02 2.15 -41.28
N VAL A 363 -11.21 1.63 -41.52
CA VAL A 363 -11.55 0.88 -42.73
C VAL A 363 -11.93 1.86 -43.83
N LYS A 364 -11.13 1.91 -44.91
CA LYS A 364 -11.33 2.75 -46.09
C LYS A 364 -12.30 2.09 -47.07
N GLY A 365 -13.18 2.88 -47.68
CA GLY A 365 -14.03 2.45 -48.79
C GLY A 365 -13.23 2.18 -50.07
N PRO A 366 -13.86 1.59 -51.11
CA PRO A 366 -13.19 1.34 -52.39
C PRO A 366 -12.61 2.65 -52.94
N SER A 367 -11.31 2.67 -53.15
CA SER A 367 -10.61 3.77 -53.81
C SER A 367 -11.05 3.83 -55.26
N GLY A 368 -12.01 4.70 -55.58
CA GLY A 368 -12.24 5.15 -56.94
C GLY A 368 -11.01 5.94 -57.39
N GLY A 369 -10.38 5.53 -58.49
CA GLY A 369 -9.31 6.30 -59.11
C GLY A 369 -9.83 7.67 -59.57
N GLY A 370 -9.08 8.73 -59.28
CA GLY A 370 -9.37 10.09 -59.75
C GLY A 370 -8.96 11.15 -58.73
N ALA A 371 -8.03 12.02 -59.13
CA ALA A 371 -7.35 13.00 -58.29
C ALA A 371 -8.24 14.14 -57.77
N GLY A 372 -7.86 14.66 -56.59
CA GLY A 372 -7.99 16.08 -56.20
C GLY A 372 -9.38 16.60 -55.86
N GLY A 373 -9.63 16.88 -54.58
CA GLY A 373 -10.77 17.71 -54.17
C GLY A 373 -11.22 17.43 -52.74
N ALA A 374 -11.17 18.47 -51.91
CA ALA A 374 -11.60 18.46 -50.52
C ALA A 374 -13.03 17.92 -50.33
N GLY A 375 -13.21 17.15 -49.25
CA GLY A 375 -14.47 16.98 -48.53
C GLY A 375 -15.68 16.57 -49.36
N SER A 376 -15.96 15.26 -49.45
CA SER A 376 -17.31 14.76 -49.76
C SER A 376 -17.53 13.38 -49.14
N SER A 377 -18.31 13.42 -48.07
CA SER A 377 -18.97 12.35 -47.30
C SER A 377 -19.76 11.35 -48.14
N ILE A 378 -19.93 10.11 -47.62
CA ILE A 378 -21.05 9.12 -47.80
C ILE A 378 -20.45 7.69 -47.67
N SER A 379 -20.97 6.69 -46.95
CA SER A 379 -22.04 6.49 -45.96
C SER A 379 -21.77 5.14 -45.23
N ILE A 380 -22.03 5.07 -43.92
CA ILE A 380 -21.63 3.98 -43.00
C ILE A 380 -22.82 3.04 -42.73
N THR A 381 -22.62 1.72 -42.83
CA THR A 381 -23.69 0.68 -42.79
C THR A 381 -23.79 -0.11 -41.47
N GLU A 382 -23.71 0.54 -40.30
CA GLU A 382 -24.01 -0.12 -38.99
C GLU A 382 -24.89 0.69 -38.04
N GLY A 383 -25.04 2.00 -38.27
CA GLY A 383 -26.24 2.72 -37.81
C GLY A 383 -27.54 2.19 -38.47
N GLU A 384 -27.44 1.26 -39.42
CA GLU A 384 -28.60 0.67 -40.07
C GLU A 384 -29.41 -0.30 -39.21
N ASN A 385 -28.80 -0.89 -38.18
CA ASN A 385 -29.53 -1.80 -37.27
C ASN A 385 -30.15 -1.07 -36.09
N LEU A 386 -29.79 0.20 -35.88
CA LEU A 386 -30.23 1.00 -34.75
C LEU A 386 -31.24 2.06 -35.21
N ASN A 387 -32.28 2.23 -34.41
CA ASN A 387 -33.07 3.45 -34.43
C ASN A 387 -32.35 4.51 -33.60
N TYR A 388 -32.34 5.75 -34.09
CA TYR A 388 -31.70 6.86 -33.42
C TYR A 388 -32.35 8.18 -33.82
N VAL A 389 -32.11 9.21 -33.02
CA VAL A 389 -32.52 10.60 -33.30
C VAL A 389 -31.31 11.50 -33.35
N GLU A 390 -31.36 12.50 -34.24
CA GLU A 390 -30.33 13.54 -34.36
C GLU A 390 -30.73 14.74 -33.49
N LEU A 391 -29.90 15.11 -32.52
CA LEU A 391 -30.10 16.28 -31.65
C LEU A 391 -28.91 17.22 -31.81
N GLY A 392 -29.06 18.24 -32.65
CA GLY A 392 -27.95 19.14 -33.00
C GLY A 392 -26.77 18.38 -33.62
N ASN A 393 -25.61 18.42 -32.94
CA ASN A 393 -24.38 17.75 -33.38
C ASN A 393 -24.17 16.36 -32.76
N LYS A 394 -25.18 15.80 -32.10
CA LYS A 394 -25.12 14.46 -31.51
C LYS A 394 -26.23 13.53 -31.99
N ILE A 395 -26.00 12.25 -31.79
CA ILE A 395 -26.91 11.14 -32.07
C ILE A 395 -27.28 10.49 -30.74
N VAL A 396 -28.57 10.20 -30.58
CA VAL A 396 -29.11 9.46 -29.43
C VAL A 396 -29.75 8.18 -29.92
N ILE A 397 -29.31 7.04 -29.40
CA ILE A 397 -29.84 5.73 -29.79
C ILE A 397 -31.20 5.51 -29.12
N THR A 398 -32.18 5.06 -29.89
CA THR A 398 -33.56 4.82 -29.42
C THR A 398 -33.99 3.36 -29.50
N GLY A 399 -33.13 2.48 -30.03
CA GLY A 399 -33.32 1.03 -29.96
C GLY A 399 -32.83 0.31 -31.22
N PHE A 400 -33.32 -0.91 -31.47
CA PHE A 400 -33.11 -1.61 -32.72
C PHE A 400 -34.14 -1.22 -33.78
N LYS A 401 -33.75 -1.31 -35.05
CA LYS A 401 -34.70 -1.39 -36.15
C LYS A 401 -35.41 -2.76 -36.11
N PRO A 402 -36.64 -2.86 -36.66
CA PRO A 402 -37.39 -4.12 -36.64
C PRO A 402 -36.58 -5.30 -37.20
N GLY A 403 -36.46 -6.37 -36.41
CA GLY A 403 -35.79 -7.62 -36.81
C GLY A 403 -34.26 -7.56 -36.83
N LYS A 404 -33.66 -6.53 -36.22
CA LYS A 404 -32.20 -6.34 -36.14
C LYS A 404 -31.62 -6.58 -34.74
N GLU A 405 -32.40 -7.19 -33.85
CA GLU A 405 -31.99 -7.47 -32.49
C GLU A 405 -30.85 -8.49 -32.47
N THR A 406 -29.80 -8.20 -31.72
CA THR A 406 -28.58 -9.02 -31.60
C THR A 406 -28.31 -9.38 -30.14
N GLU A 407 -27.57 -10.47 -29.93
CA GLU A 407 -27.05 -10.82 -28.60
C GLU A 407 -25.83 -9.97 -28.23
N ASN A 408 -25.07 -9.49 -29.22
CA ASN A 408 -23.89 -8.67 -29.03
C ASN A 408 -24.14 -7.28 -29.61
N LEU A 409 -24.45 -6.32 -28.75
CA LEU A 409 -24.77 -4.96 -29.15
C LEU A 409 -23.49 -4.11 -29.23
N ILE A 410 -23.24 -3.56 -30.41
CA ILE A 410 -22.16 -2.59 -30.63
C ILE A 410 -22.79 -1.25 -31.02
N ILE A 411 -22.45 -0.20 -30.29
CA ILE A 411 -22.85 1.17 -30.61
C ILE A 411 -21.59 1.96 -31.00
N PRO A 412 -21.48 2.41 -32.26
CA PRO A 412 -20.30 3.15 -32.73
C PRO A 412 -20.27 4.54 -32.10
N GLU A 413 -19.08 5.14 -31.99
CA GLU A 413 -18.93 6.52 -31.49
C GLU A 413 -19.51 7.57 -32.45
N MET A 414 -19.68 7.23 -33.74
CA MET A 414 -20.13 8.15 -34.77
C MET A 414 -21.20 7.51 -35.67
N ILE A 415 -22.30 8.24 -35.92
CA ILE A 415 -23.30 7.90 -36.95
C ILE A 415 -23.48 9.12 -37.84
N LYS A 416 -23.34 8.95 -39.15
CA LYS A 416 -23.40 10.05 -40.15
C LYS A 416 -22.49 11.25 -39.80
N GLY A 417 -21.30 10.98 -39.27
CA GLY A 417 -20.34 12.03 -38.90
C GLY A 417 -20.71 12.82 -37.63
N LYS A 418 -21.75 12.43 -36.90
CA LYS A 418 -22.15 13.00 -35.61
C LYS A 418 -21.82 12.03 -34.47
N LYS A 419 -21.42 12.56 -33.31
CA LYS A 419 -21.09 11.75 -32.13
C LYS A 419 -22.32 11.05 -31.58
N VAL A 420 -22.23 9.78 -31.26
CA VAL A 420 -23.25 9.01 -30.54
C VAL A 420 -22.91 9.07 -29.06
N THR A 421 -23.68 9.85 -28.30
CA THR A 421 -23.34 10.17 -26.90
C THR A 421 -24.35 9.66 -25.89
N ASP A 422 -25.57 9.32 -26.31
CA ASP A 422 -26.64 8.96 -25.39
C ASP A 422 -27.43 7.73 -25.89
N ILE A 423 -27.95 6.97 -24.93
CA ILE A 423 -28.95 5.92 -25.14
C ILE A 423 -30.24 6.38 -24.45
N ASN A 424 -31.34 6.43 -25.20
CA ASN A 424 -32.62 6.90 -24.70
C ASN A 424 -33.23 5.92 -23.67
N ALA A 425 -34.15 6.43 -22.86
CA ALA A 425 -34.94 5.61 -21.95
C ALA A 425 -35.69 4.50 -22.73
N ASN A 426 -35.70 3.30 -22.16
CA ASN A 426 -36.32 2.09 -22.72
C ASN A 426 -35.79 1.60 -24.09
N ALA A 427 -34.69 2.15 -24.61
CA ALA A 427 -34.22 1.85 -25.97
C ALA A 427 -34.07 0.35 -26.29
N PHE A 428 -33.63 -0.45 -25.31
CA PHE A 428 -33.39 -1.88 -25.43
C PHE A 428 -34.06 -2.67 -24.30
N LYS A 429 -35.18 -2.16 -23.77
CA LYS A 429 -35.89 -2.76 -22.65
C LYS A 429 -36.54 -4.10 -23.04
N GLN A 430 -36.43 -5.09 -22.15
CA GLN A 430 -37.17 -6.36 -22.18
C GLN A 430 -37.00 -7.17 -23.48
N LEU A 431 -35.84 -7.07 -24.11
CA LEU A 431 -35.56 -7.85 -25.33
C LEU A 431 -35.19 -9.31 -25.00
N ASN A 432 -34.81 -9.62 -23.76
CA ASN A 432 -34.37 -10.95 -23.32
C ASN A 432 -33.27 -11.58 -24.22
N LYS A 433 -32.45 -10.75 -24.88
CA LYS A 433 -31.54 -11.19 -25.94
C LYS A 433 -30.12 -10.68 -25.79
N ILE A 434 -29.95 -9.42 -25.38
CA ILE A 434 -28.62 -8.80 -25.30
C ILE A 434 -27.82 -9.44 -24.16
N LYS A 435 -26.65 -9.98 -24.50
CA LYS A 435 -25.66 -10.58 -23.60
C LYS A 435 -24.46 -9.67 -23.39
N THR A 436 -24.01 -8.96 -24.43
CA THR A 436 -22.85 -8.08 -24.34
C THR A 436 -23.15 -6.71 -24.95
N ILE A 437 -22.55 -5.67 -24.37
CA ILE A 437 -22.63 -4.30 -24.90
C ILE A 437 -21.24 -3.70 -25.02
N ILE A 438 -20.94 -3.14 -26.19
CA ILE A 438 -19.76 -2.33 -26.46
C ILE A 438 -20.22 -0.97 -26.98
N ALA A 439 -20.03 0.08 -26.19
CA ALA A 439 -20.50 1.41 -26.50
C ALA A 439 -19.52 2.48 -25.97
N PRO A 440 -18.31 2.57 -26.55
CA PRO A 440 -17.20 3.34 -25.97
C PRO A 440 -17.44 4.85 -25.94
N GLY A 441 -18.28 5.39 -26.83
CA GLY A 441 -18.60 6.82 -26.92
C GLY A 441 -19.83 7.26 -26.12
N ILE A 442 -20.57 6.34 -25.49
CA ILE A 442 -21.79 6.68 -24.76
C ILE A 442 -21.42 7.34 -23.43
N GLU A 443 -21.93 8.55 -23.24
CA GLU A 443 -21.78 9.34 -22.01
C GLU A 443 -22.99 9.19 -21.07
N LYS A 444 -24.18 8.88 -21.62
CA LYS A 444 -25.42 8.78 -20.84
C LYS A 444 -26.29 7.61 -21.26
N VAL A 445 -26.79 6.85 -20.28
CA VAL A 445 -27.79 5.79 -20.47
C VAL A 445 -29.08 6.18 -19.75
N GLY A 446 -30.20 6.22 -20.49
CA GLY A 446 -31.51 6.59 -19.96
C GLY A 446 -32.16 5.53 -19.06
N SER A 447 -33.22 5.93 -18.37
CA SER A 447 -33.94 5.04 -17.45
C SER A 447 -34.50 3.81 -18.16
N ASN A 448 -34.37 2.64 -17.53
CA ASN A 448 -34.78 1.33 -18.06
C ASN A 448 -34.18 0.95 -19.43
N ALA A 449 -33.14 1.64 -19.92
CA ALA A 449 -32.67 1.46 -21.29
C ALA A 449 -32.32 0.01 -21.64
N PHE A 450 -31.80 -0.76 -20.69
CA PHE A 450 -31.41 -2.16 -20.83
C PHE A 450 -32.10 -3.08 -19.81
N GLN A 451 -33.18 -2.62 -19.16
CA GLN A 451 -33.89 -3.40 -18.16
C GLN A 451 -34.43 -4.72 -18.75
N GLY A 452 -34.26 -5.85 -18.05
CA GLY A 452 -34.86 -7.13 -18.44
C GLY A 452 -34.18 -7.74 -19.67
N ASN A 453 -32.86 -7.88 -19.63
CA ASN A 453 -32.09 -8.61 -20.64
C ASN A 453 -31.29 -9.73 -19.97
N VAL A 454 -30.29 -10.25 -20.67
CA VAL A 454 -29.38 -11.30 -20.19
C VAL A 454 -27.94 -10.80 -20.23
N ILE A 455 -27.73 -9.50 -19.96
CA ILE A 455 -26.43 -8.85 -20.11
C ILE A 455 -25.47 -9.39 -19.07
N GLN A 456 -24.33 -9.90 -19.53
CA GLN A 456 -23.25 -10.48 -18.72
C GLN A 456 -22.03 -9.55 -18.67
N SER A 457 -21.85 -8.70 -19.68
CA SER A 457 -20.72 -7.77 -19.76
C SER A 457 -21.08 -6.47 -20.48
N ILE A 458 -20.53 -5.37 -19.98
CA ILE A 458 -20.61 -4.04 -20.60
C ILE A 458 -19.21 -3.43 -20.74
N ASP A 459 -18.97 -2.79 -21.88
CA ASP A 459 -17.84 -1.90 -22.13
C ASP A 459 -18.36 -0.52 -22.52
N MET A 460 -18.30 0.41 -21.57
CA MET A 460 -18.77 1.79 -21.72
C MET A 460 -17.79 2.78 -21.10
N GLY A 461 -16.56 2.81 -21.61
CA GLY A 461 -15.46 3.59 -21.04
C GLY A 461 -15.76 5.09 -20.82
N SER A 462 -16.59 5.72 -21.67
CA SER A 462 -16.92 7.16 -21.56
C SER A 462 -18.18 7.46 -20.72
N LEU A 463 -18.80 6.45 -20.11
CA LEU A 463 -20.08 6.61 -19.43
C LEU A 463 -19.95 7.50 -18.20
N LYS A 464 -20.83 8.50 -18.09
CA LYS A 464 -20.90 9.46 -16.98
C LYS A 464 -22.18 9.29 -16.16
N THR A 465 -23.30 9.03 -16.83
CA THR A 465 -24.62 8.98 -16.19
C THR A 465 -25.38 7.70 -16.52
N VAL A 466 -25.85 7.01 -15.49
CA VAL A 466 -26.71 5.83 -15.58
C VAL A 466 -28.09 6.16 -15.01
N GLY A 467 -29.16 6.01 -15.79
CA GLY A 467 -30.53 6.29 -15.37
C GLY A 467 -31.14 5.23 -14.43
N ASN A 468 -32.31 5.55 -13.87
CA ASN A 468 -33.02 4.64 -12.96
C ASN A 468 -33.35 3.32 -13.66
N ASN A 469 -33.12 2.19 -12.98
CA ASN A 469 -33.36 0.84 -13.51
C ASN A 469 -32.63 0.51 -14.82
N ALA A 470 -31.65 1.31 -15.26
CA ALA A 470 -31.07 1.23 -16.61
C ALA A 470 -30.59 -0.16 -16.99
N PHE A 471 -29.93 -0.87 -16.07
CA PHE A 471 -29.42 -2.24 -16.24
C PHE A 471 -30.07 -3.22 -15.27
N SER A 472 -31.26 -2.91 -14.73
CA SER A 472 -31.95 -3.79 -13.78
C SER A 472 -32.41 -5.11 -14.43
N ASN A 473 -32.44 -6.19 -13.65
CA ASN A 473 -32.83 -7.54 -14.10
C ASN A 473 -31.96 -8.01 -15.29
N ASN A 474 -30.68 -8.23 -15.03
CA ASN A 474 -29.66 -8.71 -15.96
C ASN A 474 -28.77 -9.76 -15.29
N GLN A 475 -27.63 -10.11 -15.89
CA GLN A 475 -26.73 -11.17 -15.43
C GLN A 475 -25.28 -10.68 -15.26
N LEU A 476 -25.07 -9.39 -14.96
CA LEU A 476 -23.73 -8.84 -14.74
C LEU A 476 -23.12 -9.47 -13.48
N THR A 477 -21.89 -9.98 -13.59
CA THR A 477 -21.13 -10.55 -12.45
C THR A 477 -20.01 -9.64 -11.96
N SER A 478 -19.62 -8.67 -12.77
CA SER A 478 -18.66 -7.62 -12.42
C SER A 478 -18.93 -6.39 -13.30
N ILE A 479 -18.46 -5.23 -12.85
CA ILE A 479 -18.65 -3.98 -13.58
C ILE A 479 -17.51 -3.01 -13.30
N THR A 480 -16.96 -2.42 -14.35
CA THR A 480 -15.90 -1.41 -14.27
C THR A 480 -16.34 -0.18 -15.04
N LEU A 481 -16.64 0.91 -14.33
CA LEU A 481 -17.18 2.16 -14.88
C LEU A 481 -16.40 3.36 -14.34
N PRO A 482 -15.17 3.60 -14.82
CA PRO A 482 -14.21 4.50 -14.16
C PRO A 482 -14.60 5.98 -14.21
N ASN A 483 -15.46 6.37 -15.15
CA ASN A 483 -15.85 7.76 -15.40
C ASN A 483 -17.27 8.10 -14.93
N VAL A 484 -18.00 7.16 -14.32
CA VAL A 484 -19.40 7.36 -13.92
C VAL A 484 -19.48 8.25 -12.68
N THR A 485 -20.24 9.34 -12.80
CA THR A 485 -20.46 10.32 -11.72
C THR A 485 -21.89 10.33 -11.20
N THR A 486 -22.84 9.69 -11.89
CA THR A 486 -24.24 9.64 -11.47
C THR A 486 -24.86 8.27 -11.77
N ILE A 487 -25.42 7.63 -10.74
CA ILE A 487 -26.12 6.34 -10.85
C ILE A 487 -27.54 6.52 -10.31
N GLY A 488 -28.52 6.21 -11.15
CA GLY A 488 -29.93 6.28 -10.81
C GLY A 488 -30.39 5.15 -9.89
N GLU A 489 -31.56 5.33 -9.28
CA GLU A 489 -32.14 4.34 -8.38
C GLU A 489 -32.34 2.99 -9.07
N TYR A 490 -31.96 1.92 -8.37
CA TYR A 490 -32.09 0.55 -8.85
C TYR A 490 -31.40 0.26 -10.19
N ALA A 491 -30.47 1.13 -10.63
CA ALA A 491 -29.82 1.02 -11.93
C ALA A 491 -29.26 -0.37 -12.23
N PHE A 492 -28.73 -1.06 -11.22
CA PHE A 492 -28.15 -2.40 -11.34
C PHE A 492 -28.87 -3.45 -10.48
N GLN A 493 -30.09 -3.18 -10.01
CA GLN A 493 -30.86 -4.13 -9.20
C GLN A 493 -31.06 -5.47 -9.93
N SER A 494 -31.03 -6.58 -9.19
CA SER A 494 -31.21 -7.93 -9.76
C SER A 494 -30.17 -8.27 -10.83
N ASN A 495 -28.90 -7.97 -10.53
CA ASN A 495 -27.71 -8.54 -11.19
C ASN A 495 -26.95 -9.42 -10.18
N GLN A 496 -25.86 -10.05 -10.61
CA GLN A 496 -25.00 -10.93 -9.81
C GLN A 496 -23.69 -10.22 -9.41
N LEU A 497 -23.78 -8.90 -9.15
CA LEU A 497 -22.64 -8.00 -8.90
C LEU A 497 -22.06 -8.12 -7.49
#